data_AF-A0A1Q5U480-F1
#
_entry.id   AF-A0A1Q5U480-F1
#
_cell.length_a   1.000
_cell.length_b   1.000
_cell.length_c   1.000
_cell.angle_alpha   90.00
_cell.angle_beta   90.00
_cell.angle_gamma   90.00
#
_symmetry.space_group_name_H-M   'P 1'
#
loop_
_entity.id
_entity.type
_entity.pdbx_description
1 polymer ?
#
loop_
_entity_poly.entity_id
_entity_poly.type
_entity_poly.pdbx_seq_one_letter_code
_entity_poly.pdbx_strand_id
1 'polypeptide(L)' 'MKITCNNCKKPVEQMNLKQANIIQSPEFGEWVVDLILVCPHCSQQYGVSVAAWDLQPLETVNG' A
#
# COMPACT_ATOMS: atom_id res chain seq x y z
N MET A 1 -7.56 5.43 -13.93
CA MET A 1 -6.14 5.81 -13.80
C MET A 1 -5.31 4.54 -14.01
N LYS A 2 -4.25 4.55 -14.81
CA LYS A 2 -3.35 3.38 -14.99
C LYS A 2 -1.99 3.73 -14.41
N ILE A 3 -1.43 2.85 -13.59
CA ILE A 3 -0.08 3.04 -13.04
C ILE A 3 0.90 2.35 -13.99
N THR A 4 1.94 3.05 -14.43
CA THR A 4 3.00 2.43 -15.23
C THR A 4 4.09 1.91 -14.31
N CYS A 5 4.44 0.63 -14.42
CA CYS A 5 5.53 0.08 -13.63
C CYS A 5 6.86 0.74 -14.03
N ASN A 6 7.52 1.40 -13.07
CA ASN A 6 8.83 2.04 -13.28
C ASN A 6 9.91 1.10 -13.82
N ASN A 7 9.85 -0.20 -13.49
CA ASN A 7 10.83 -1.18 -13.94
C ASN A 7 10.51 -1.70 -15.35
N CYS A 8 9.42 -2.46 -15.53
CA CYS A 8 9.13 -3.10 -16.81
C CYS A 8 8.35 -2.24 -17.81
N LYS A 9 8.02 -0.99 -17.45
CA LYS A 9 7.28 0.01 -18.25
C LYS A 9 5.90 -0.44 -18.75
N LYS A 10 5.40 -1.59 -18.27
CA LYS A 10 4.06 -2.07 -18.60
C LYS A 10 3.02 -1.30 -17.79
N PRO A 11 1.87 -0.97 -18.38
CA PRO A 11 0.74 -0.44 -17.64
C PRO A 11 0.18 -1.51 -16.70
N VAL A 12 -0.29 -1.07 -15.53
CA VAL A 12 -0.86 -1.88 -14.46
C VAL A 12 -2.17 -1.25 -14.03
N GLU A 13 -3.22 -2.06 -13.98
CA GLU A 13 -4.53 -1.66 -13.49
C GLU A 13 -4.65 -1.87 -11.97
N GLN A 14 -4.07 -2.96 -11.46
CA GLN A 14 -4.00 -3.28 -10.04
C GLN A 14 -2.63 -3.89 -9.70
N MET A 15 -2.05 -3.46 -8.58
CA MET A 15 -0.86 -4.09 -8.02
C MET A 15 -1.25 -5.22 -7.07
N ASN A 16 -0.40 -6.23 -6.97
CA ASN A 16 -0.60 -7.32 -6.02
C ASN A 16 -0.24 -6.84 -4.62
N LEU A 17 -1.13 -7.06 -3.65
CA LEU A 17 -0.81 -6.81 -2.24
C LEU A 17 0.25 -7.81 -1.78
N LYS A 18 1.33 -7.31 -1.19
CA LYS A 18 2.31 -8.13 -0.48
C LYS A 18 2.23 -7.94 1.02
N GLN A 19 2.01 -6.71 1.48
CA GLN A 19 1.94 -6.38 2.90
C GLN A 19 1.05 -5.16 3.12
N ALA A 20 0.27 -5.17 4.19
CA ALA A 20 -0.42 -4.01 4.74
C ALA A 20 -0.49 -4.17 6.26
N ASN A 21 0.48 -3.60 6.98
CA ASN A 21 0.60 -3.72 8.44
C ASN A 21 0.38 -2.35 9.09
N ILE A 22 -0.29 -2.32 10.24
CA ILE A 22 -0.32 -1.14 11.10
C ILE A 22 0.83 -1.27 12.10
N ILE A 23 1.81 -0.37 12.03
CA ILE A 23 3.00 -0.38 12.88
C ILE A 23 3.22 0.99 13.50
N GLN A 24 3.94 1.02 14.62
CA GLN A 24 4.40 2.27 15.21
C GLN A 24 5.75 2.65 14.58
N SER A 25 5.83 3.84 14.00
CA SER A 25 7.05 4.40 13.42
C SER A 25 8.14 4.48 14.49
N PRO A 26 9.31 3.85 14.29
CA PRO A 26 10.39 3.88 15.27
C PRO A 26 10.97 5.29 15.49
N GLU A 27 10.90 6.15 14.48
CA GLU A 27 11.52 7.48 14.49
C GLU A 27 10.67 8.53 15.20
N PHE A 28 9.34 8.44 15.06
CA PHE A 28 8.41 9.48 15.54
C PHE A 28 7.37 8.98 16.54
N GLY A 29 7.25 7.66 16.73
CA GLY A 29 6.25 7.05 17.61
C GLY A 29 4.82 7.10 17.06
N GLU A 30 4.62 7.60 15.84
CA GLU A 30 3.32 7.69 15.18
C GLU A 30 2.89 6.34 14.61
N TRP A 31 1.59 6.04 14.61
CA TRP A 31 1.07 4.85 13.95
C TRP A 31 0.92 5.10 12.44
N VAL A 32 1.42 4.15 11.65
CA VAL A 32 1.38 4.20 10.18
C VAL A 32 0.92 2.86 9.62
N VAL A 33 0.29 2.90 8.44
CA VAL A 33 0.12 1.73 7.59
C VAL A 33 1.35 1.59 6.71
N ASP A 34 2.13 0.53 6.94
CA ASP A 34 3.22 0.11 6.06
C ASP A 34 2.65 -0.80 4.95
N LEU A 35 2.56 -0.24 3.74
CA LEU A 35 1.97 -0.87 2.57
C LEU A 35 3.05 -1.24 1.56
N ILE A 36 3.15 -2.52 1.21
CA ILE A 36 4.00 -3.02 0.13
C ILE A 36 3.14 -3.64 -0.96
N LEU A 37 3.27 -3.09 -2.17
CA LEU A 37 2.61 -3.54 -3.39
C LEU A 37 3.62 -4.08 -4.39
N VAL A 38 3.18 -5.00 -5.25
CA VAL A 38 4.03 -5.70 -6.22
C VAL A 38 3.46 -5.56 -7.62
N CYS A 39 4.32 -5.19 -8.57
CA CYS A 39 3.98 -5.23 -10.00
C CYS A 39 3.67 -6.67 -10.43
N PRO A 40 2.49 -6.94 -11.00
CA PRO A 40 2.10 -8.30 -11.38
C PRO A 40 2.91 -8.85 -12.56
N HIS A 41 3.62 -8.00 -13.31
CA HIS A 41 4.36 -8.41 -14.51
C HIS A 41 5.82 -8.75 -14.28
N CYS A 42 6.48 -8.12 -13.30
CA CYS A 42 7.93 -8.23 -13.11
C CYS A 42 8.35 -8.30 -11.64
N SER A 43 7.40 -8.40 -10.71
CA SER A 43 7.64 -8.53 -9.27
C SER A 43 8.35 -7.33 -8.62
N GLN A 44 8.45 -6.18 -9.30
CA GLN A 44 8.94 -4.94 -8.70
C GLN A 44 8.07 -4.54 -7.50
N GLN A 45 8.71 -4.22 -6.37
CA GLN A 45 8.04 -3.80 -5.14
C GLN A 45 7.96 -2.28 -5.05
N TYR A 46 6.87 -1.78 -4.46
CA TYR A 46 6.60 -0.38 -4.14
C TYR A 46 6.17 -0.30 -2.68
N GLY A 47 6.85 0.53 -1.90
CA GLY A 47 6.53 0.77 -0.49
C GLY A 47 5.98 2.17 -0.28
N VAL A 48 5.01 2.31 0.63
CA VAL A 48 4.51 3.60 1.10
C VAL A 48 4.06 3.48 2.56
N SER A 49 4.33 4.52 3.34
CA SER A 49 3.81 4.68 4.70
C SER A 49 2.69 5.70 4.69
N VAL A 50 1.49 5.30 5.11
CA VAL A 50 0.33 6.19 5.24
C VAL A 50 0.08 6.45 6.73
N ALA A 51 -0.06 7.70 7.14
CA ALA A 51 -0.33 8.02 8.54
C ALA A 51 -1.69 7.44 8.97
N ALA A 52 -1.78 6.85 10.16
CA ALA A 52 -3.01 6.20 10.61
C ALA A 52 -4.18 7.18 10.76
N TRP A 53 -3.91 8.48 10.98
CA TRP A 53 -4.95 9.51 11.04
C TRP A 53 -5.61 9.81 9.68
N ASP A 54 -5.01 9.38 8.57
CA ASP A 54 -5.61 9.52 7.23
C ASP A 54 -6.61 8.38 6.93
N LEU A 55 -6.68 7.35 7.79
CA LEU A 55 -7.62 6.24 7.63
C LEU A 55 -9.04 6.71 7.88
N GLN A 56 -9.91 6.42 6.92
CA GLN A 56 -11.35 6.63 7.07
C GLN A 56 -12.00 5.32 7.53
N PRO A 57 -12.83 5.35 8.58
CA PRO A 57 -13.59 4.18 8.97
C PRO A 57 -14.55 3.78 7.84
N LEU A 58 -14.61 2.49 7.53
CA LEU A 58 -15.63 1.94 6.66
C LEU A 58 -16.85 1.54 7.50
N GLU A 59 -18.05 1.65 6.93
CA GLU A 59 -19.26 1.17 7.58
C GLU A 59 -19.11 -0.33 7.92
N THR A 60 -19.40 -0.68 9.17
CA THR A 60 -19.48 -2.09 9.57
C THR A 60 -20.69 -2.69 8.89
N VAL A 61 -20.47 -3.63 7.96
CA VAL A 61 -21.54 -4.51 7.49
C VAL A 61 -21.89 -5.41 8.67
N ASN A 62 -22.91 -5.03 9.46
CA ASN A 62 -23.49 -5.91 10.45
C ASN A 62 -24.10 -7.09 9.69
N GLY A 63 -23.41 -8.23 9.69
CA GLY A 63 -23.91 -9.51 9.20
C GLY A 63 -24.95 -10.12 10.13
#